data_AF-A0A367LTJ1-F1
#
_entry.id   AF-A0A367LTJ1-F1
#
_cell.length_a   1.000
_cell.length_b   1.000
_cell.length_c   1.000
_cell.angle_alpha   90.00
_cell.angle_beta   90.00
_cell.angle_gamma   90.00
#
_symmetry.space_group_name_H-M   'P 1'
#
loop_
_entity.id
_entity.type
_entity.pdbx_description
1 polymer ?
#
loop_
_entity_poly.entity_id
_entity_poly.type
_entity_poly.pdbx_seq_one_letter_code
_entity_poly.pdbx_strand_id
1 'polypeptide(L)' 'LKAGERGPSLLEDFIMREKITHFDHERIPERVVHARGSAAHGYFEAYEDLSDLTKAGFLAEAGKRTPVFVRFS' A
#
# COMPACT_ATOMS: atom_id res chain seq x y z
N LEU A 1 -20.67 -18.01 -17.55
CA LEU A 1 -21.99 -18.65 -17.69
C LEU A 1 -22.70 -18.07 -18.92
N LYS A 2 -23.05 -18.92 -19.87
CA LYS A 2 -23.73 -18.54 -21.11
C LYS A 2 -24.90 -19.49 -21.37
N ALA A 3 -25.94 -19.02 -22.05
CA ALA A 3 -27.03 -19.87 -22.53
C ALA A 3 -26.59 -20.69 -23.76
N GLY A 4 -25.77 -21.72 -23.53
CA GLY A 4 -25.08 -22.50 -24.58
C GLY A 4 -23.71 -21.91 -24.94
N GLU A 5 -22.83 -22.72 -25.55
CA GLU A 5 -21.41 -22.36 -25.76
C GLU A 5 -21.22 -21.07 -26.58
N ARG A 6 -22.05 -20.88 -27.61
CA ARG A 6 -22.08 -19.68 -28.47
C ARG A 6 -23.28 -18.76 -28.17
N GLY A 7 -23.93 -18.94 -27.01
CA GLY A 7 -25.05 -18.12 -26.57
C GLY A 7 -24.63 -16.86 -25.80
N PRO A 8 -25.59 -16.00 -25.43
CA PRO A 8 -25.33 -14.78 -24.66
C PRO A 8 -24.86 -15.09 -23.23
N SER A 9 -24.07 -14.19 -22.64
CA SER A 9 -23.71 -14.22 -21.22
C SER A 9 -24.94 -13.91 -20.35
N LEU A 10 -25.07 -14.62 -19.23
CA LEU A 10 -26.19 -14.44 -18.31
C LEU A 10 -25.84 -13.49 -17.17
N LEU A 11 -26.78 -12.62 -16.78
CA LEU A 11 -26.59 -11.68 -15.68
C LEU A 11 -26.45 -12.39 -14.32
N GLU A 12 -26.97 -13.60 -14.17
CA GLU A 12 -26.80 -14.39 -12.94
C GLU A 12 -25.36 -14.88 -12.71
N ASP A 13 -24.46 -14.70 -13.69
CA ASP A 13 -23.03 -14.97 -13.54
C ASP A 13 -22.37 -14.03 -12.51
N PHE A 14 -22.45 -14.40 -11.24
CA PHE A 14 -21.90 -13.61 -10.14
C PHE A 14 -20.36 -13.60 -10.15
N ILE A 15 -19.71 -14.66 -10.63
CA ILE A 15 -18.24 -14.73 -10.73
C ILE A 15 -17.74 -13.72 -11.77
N MET A 16 -18.36 -13.69 -12.94
CA MET A 16 -18.04 -12.69 -13.98
C MET A 16 -18.28 -11.28 -13.46
N ARG A 17 -19.46 -11.02 -12.88
CA ARG A 17 -19.80 -9.68 -12.39
C ARG A 17 -18.85 -9.21 -11.30
N GLU A 18 -18.56 -10.03 -10.31
CA GLU A 18 -17.64 -9.67 -9.22
C GLU A 18 -16.26 -9.32 -9.75
N LYS A 19 -15.71 -10.14 -10.65
CA LYS A 19 -14.39 -9.90 -11.26
C LYS A 19 -14.33 -8.61 -12.05
N ILE A 20 -15.32 -8.35 -12.91
CA ILE A 20 -15.37 -7.12 -13.72
C ILE A 20 -15.64 -5.90 -12.84
N THR A 21 -16.51 -6.02 -11.84
CA THR A 21 -16.79 -4.93 -10.90
C THR A 21 -15.53 -4.53 -10.14
N HIS A 22 -14.75 -5.49 -9.64
CA HIS A 22 -13.48 -5.18 -8.98
C HIS A 22 -12.50 -4.48 -9.93
N PHE A 23 -12.37 -4.99 -11.16
CA PHE A 23 -11.51 -4.40 -12.19
C PHE A 23 -11.90 -2.95 -12.54
N ASP A 24 -13.19 -2.69 -12.77
CA ASP A 24 -13.70 -1.37 -13.13
C ASP A 24 -13.46 -0.32 -12.03
N HIS A 25 -13.24 -0.75 -10.79
CA HIS A 25 -13.02 0.10 -9.62
C HIS A 25 -11.58 0.02 -9.07
N GLU A 26 -10.60 -0.46 -9.84
CA GLU A 26 -9.19 -0.54 -9.41
C GLU A 26 -8.51 0.83 -9.22
N ARG A 27 -9.04 1.89 -9.84
CA ARG A 27 -8.42 3.21 -9.83
C ARG A 27 -8.95 4.05 -8.68
N ILE A 28 -8.03 4.64 -7.93
CA ILE A 28 -8.29 5.68 -6.94
C ILE A 28 -7.63 6.99 -7.40
N PRO A 29 -8.08 8.16 -6.93
CA PRO A 29 -7.42 9.42 -7.25
C PRO A 29 -5.94 9.40 -6.88
N GLU A 30 -5.09 9.93 -7.77
CA GLU A 30 -3.68 10.16 -7.44
C GLU A 30 -3.52 11.33 -6.47
N ARG A 31 -2.34 11.47 -5.87
CA ARG A 31 -2.02 12.64 -5.04
C ARG A 31 -1.98 13.89 -5.93
N VAL A 32 -2.53 15.00 -5.45
CA VAL A 32 -2.56 16.29 -6.17
C VAL A 32 -1.16 16.73 -6.61
N VAL A 33 -0.15 16.48 -5.77
CA VAL A 33 1.28 16.65 -6.06
C VAL A 33 2.04 15.42 -5.60
N HIS A 34 3.27 15.19 -6.08
CA HIS A 34 4.05 13.97 -5.81
C HIS A 34 3.29 12.69 -6.24
N ALA A 35 2.56 12.75 -7.35
CA ALA A 35 1.75 11.64 -7.87
C ALA A 35 2.63 10.43 -8.24
N ARG A 36 3.69 10.67 -9.00
CA ARG A 36 4.68 9.65 -9.33
C ARG A 36 5.61 9.43 -8.14
N GLY A 37 5.75 8.18 -7.72
CA GLY A 37 6.70 7.85 -6.67
C GLY A 37 6.87 6.34 -6.50
N SER A 38 7.96 5.96 -5.85
CA SER A 38 8.31 4.59 -5.53
C SER A 38 8.69 4.51 -4.06
N ALA A 39 8.48 3.35 -3.43
CA ALA A 39 8.67 3.20 -1.99
C ALA A 39 9.36 1.89 -1.62
N ALA A 40 9.99 1.88 -0.46
CA ALA A 40 10.66 0.72 0.12
C ALA A 40 10.51 0.68 1.64
N HIS A 41 10.48 -0.54 2.19
CA HIS A 41 10.59 -0.80 3.62
C HIS A 41 12.05 -0.87 4.06
N GLY A 42 12.31 -0.54 5.32
CA GLY A 42 13.61 -0.68 5.96
C GLY A 42 13.53 -0.50 7.46
N TYR A 43 14.67 -0.23 8.09
CA TYR A 43 14.74 0.18 9.48
C TYR A 43 15.69 1.37 9.64
N PHE A 44 15.37 2.23 10.58
CA PHE A 44 16.27 3.24 11.13
C PHE A 44 16.91 2.67 12.41
N GLU A 45 18.19 2.96 12.64
CA GLU A 45 18.91 2.55 13.85
C GLU A 45 19.57 3.78 14.48
N ALA A 46 19.27 4.05 15.75
CA ALA A 46 19.92 5.13 16.49
C ALA A 46 21.36 4.72 16.83
N TYR A 47 22.35 5.58 16.61
CA TYR A 47 23.74 5.26 16.94
C TYR A 47 24.03 5.37 18.45
N GLU A 48 23.39 6.30 19.14
CA GLU A 48 23.56 6.57 20.56
C GLU A 48 22.21 6.86 21.24
N ASP A 49 22.18 6.82 22.57
CA ASP A 49 21.04 7.29 23.35
C ASP A 49 21.03 8.82 23.37
N LEU A 50 19.96 9.42 22.86
CA LEU A 50 19.76 10.87 22.81
C LEU A 50 18.75 11.35 23.86
N SER A 51 18.48 10.56 24.90
CA SER A 51 17.52 10.88 25.97
C SER A 51 17.81 12.21 26.69
N ASP A 52 19.07 12.64 26.74
CA ASP A 52 19.50 13.93 27.28
C ASP A 52 19.03 15.14 26.43
N LEU A 53 18.78 14.93 25.14
CA LEU A 53 18.37 15.97 24.18
C LEU A 53 16.88 15.87 23.82
N THR A 54 16.32 14.67 23.83
CA THR A 54 14.94 14.42 23.41
C THR A 54 14.33 13.22 24.09
N LYS A 55 13.04 13.30 24.42
CA LYS A 55 12.24 12.18 24.94
C LYS A 55 11.66 11.28 23.84
N ALA A 56 12.10 11.45 22.59
CA ALA A 56 11.57 10.69 21.46
C ALA A 56 12.01 9.21 21.56
N GLY A 57 11.04 8.31 21.73
CA GLY A 57 11.32 6.91 22.06
C GLY A 57 12.14 6.14 21.02
N PHE A 58 12.13 6.54 19.74
CA PHE A 58 12.93 5.88 18.69
C PHE A 58 14.43 6.25 18.73
N LEU A 59 14.80 7.23 19.56
CA LEU A 59 16.17 7.72 19.77
C LEU A 59 16.69 7.48 21.20
N ALA A 60 15.90 6.83 22.06
CA ALA A 60 16.17 6.71 23.50
C ALA A 60 17.10 5.54 23.87
N GLU A 61 17.71 4.88 22.88
CA GLU A 61 18.60 3.73 23.10
C GLU A 61 19.49 3.53 21.87
N ALA A 62 20.80 3.39 22.09
CA ALA A 62 21.77 3.06 21.06
C ALA A 62 21.47 1.67 20.45
N GLY A 63 21.53 1.55 19.12
CA GLY A 63 21.22 0.32 18.39
C GLY A 63 19.72 0.01 18.25
N LYS A 64 18.84 0.88 18.75
CA LYS A 64 17.39 0.67 18.63
C LYS A 64 16.92 0.74 17.19
N ARG A 65 16.43 -0.39 16.68
CA ARG A 65 15.86 -0.50 15.33
C ARG A 65 14.39 -0.13 15.30
N THR A 66 14.06 0.86 14.48
CA THR A 66 12.69 1.35 14.25
C THR A 66 12.29 1.07 12.81
N PRO A 67 11.27 0.26 12.53
CA PRO A 67 10.80 0.01 11.17
C PRO A 67 10.37 1.31 10.47
N VAL A 68 10.77 1.49 9.22
CA VAL A 68 10.41 2.66 8.41
C VAL A 68 9.86 2.24 7.05
N PHE A 69 9.08 3.15 6.46
CA PHE A 69 8.63 3.07 5.08
C PHE A 69 8.89 4.42 4.42
N VAL A 70 9.73 4.43 3.38
CA VAL A 70 10.11 5.66 2.67
C VAL A 70 9.48 5.65 1.30
N ARG A 71 8.90 6.79 0.90
CA ARG A 71 8.36 7.04 -0.44
C ARG A 71 9.09 8.22 -1.09
N PHE A 72 9.72 7.98 -2.24
CA PHE A 72 10.35 9.00 -3.09
C PHE A 72 9.36 9.42 -4.17
N SER A 73 9.31 10.72 -4.50
CA SER A 73 8.35 11.29 -5.45
C SER A 73 8.67 12.71 -5.87
#